data_AF-A0ABD5LVG3-F1
#
_entry.id   AF-A0ABD5LVG3-F1
#
_cell.length_a   1.000
_cell.length_b   1.000
_cell.length_c   1.000
_cell.angle_alpha   90.00
_cell.angle_beta   90.00
_cell.angle_gamma   90.00
#
_symmetry.space_group_name_H-M   'P 1'
#
loop_
_entity.id
_entity.type
_entity.pdbx_description
1 polymer ?
#
loop_
_entity_poly.entity_id
_entity_poly.type
_entity_poly.pdbx_seq_one_letter_code
_entity_poly.pdbx_strand_id
1 'polypeptide(L)'
;MTGITSFKNCIVLFVTLDKRSKEDSHKYNDVFVDNGKKFHWESQNKNTTETSHIKRILTGETVILFVRIHEKIKSRSQPFIYVGRLSYIEYNSNRPVQVLYNVLDYQDKPNKELSAIYAWEKIETLDLDNNLPLILKKKNKLSRSSY
;
A
#
# COMPACT_ATOMS: atom_id res chain seq x y z
N MET A 1 -4.94 -11.47 -13.29
CA MET A 1 -5.87 -10.38 -12.93
C MET A 1 -5.07 -9.24 -12.32
N THR A 2 -5.22 -8.02 -12.83
CA THR A 2 -4.57 -6.82 -12.27
C THR A 2 -5.30 -6.38 -11.00
N GLY A 3 -4.57 -6.14 -9.91
CA GLY A 3 -5.12 -5.57 -8.66
C GLY A 3 -5.47 -4.08 -8.76
N ILE A 4 -5.70 -3.55 -9.95
CA ILE A 4 -6.00 -2.14 -10.23
C ILE A 4 -7.19 -2.12 -11.19
N THR A 5 -8.19 -1.31 -10.89
CA THR A 5 -9.34 -1.03 -11.76
C THR A 5 -9.52 0.48 -11.90
N SER A 6 -9.67 0.97 -13.12
CA SER A 6 -9.85 2.40 -13.41
C SER A 6 -11.30 2.70 -13.76
N PHE A 7 -11.89 3.68 -13.07
CA PHE A 7 -13.18 4.28 -13.40
C PHE A 7 -12.97 5.71 -13.88
N LYS A 8 -14.04 6.39 -14.31
CA LYS A 8 -13.96 7.76 -14.84
C LYS A 8 -13.41 8.76 -13.82
N ASN A 9 -13.73 8.60 -12.55
CA ASN A 9 -13.47 9.56 -11.47
C ASN A 9 -12.74 8.96 -10.25
N CYS A 10 -12.27 7.72 -10.38
CA CYS A 10 -11.46 7.10 -9.34
C CYS A 10 -10.66 5.91 -9.88
N ILE A 11 -9.72 5.46 -9.07
CA ILE A 11 -8.97 4.21 -9.25
C ILE A 11 -9.21 3.35 -8.03
N VAL A 12 -9.49 2.06 -8.24
CA VAL A 12 -9.67 1.09 -7.17
C VAL A 12 -8.47 0.16 -7.14
N LEU A 13 -7.84 0.05 -5.96
CA LEU A 13 -6.75 -0.88 -5.67
C LEU A 13 -7.27 -2.07 -4.88
N PHE A 14 -6.97 -3.26 -5.36
CA PHE A 14 -7.19 -4.53 -4.69
C PHE A 14 -5.83 -5.12 -4.32
N VAL A 15 -5.48 -5.00 -3.04
CA VAL A 15 -4.17 -5.37 -2.52
C VAL A 15 -4.26 -6.65 -1.69
N THR A 16 -3.37 -7.61 -1.98
CA THR A 16 -3.11 -8.76 -1.11
C THR A 16 -1.77 -8.52 -0.42
N LEU A 17 -1.76 -8.46 0.91
CA LEU A 17 -0.55 -8.10 1.64
C LEU A 17 0.43 -9.28 1.76
N ASP A 18 -0.06 -10.48 2.08
CA ASP A 18 0.79 -11.67 2.13
C ASP A 18 1.15 -12.16 0.72
N LYS A 19 2.39 -11.89 0.34
CA LYS A 19 2.98 -12.29 -0.94
C LYS A 19 4.07 -13.34 -0.79
N ARG A 20 4.22 -13.98 0.36
CA ARG A 20 5.30 -14.96 0.61
C ARG A 20 5.27 -16.15 -0.34
N SER A 21 4.09 -16.53 -0.82
CA SER A 21 3.90 -17.60 -1.80
C SER A 21 3.94 -17.13 -3.27
N LYS A 22 4.25 -15.85 -3.52
CA LYS A 22 4.36 -15.29 -4.88
C LYS A 22 5.81 -15.35 -5.36
N GLU A 23 5.98 -15.45 -6.68
CA GLU A 23 7.27 -15.26 -7.35
C GLU A 23 7.89 -13.91 -6.95
N ASP A 24 9.22 -13.85 -6.84
CA ASP A 24 9.93 -12.64 -6.38
C ASP A 24 9.60 -11.40 -7.21
N SER A 25 9.39 -11.57 -8.52
CA SER A 25 8.98 -10.50 -9.44
C SER A 25 7.60 -9.88 -9.14
N HIS A 26 6.83 -10.50 -8.24
CA HIS A 26 5.50 -10.09 -7.81
C HIS A 26 5.42 -9.79 -6.31
N LYS A 27 6.55 -9.77 -5.58
CA LYS A 27 6.62 -9.38 -4.16
C LYS A 27 6.70 -7.85 -4.00
N TYR A 28 5.68 -7.16 -4.49
CA TYR A 28 5.53 -5.72 -4.32
C TYR A 28 5.39 -5.35 -2.84
N ASN A 29 6.07 -4.31 -2.40
CA ASN A 29 6.05 -3.86 -1.01
C ASN A 29 4.80 -3.02 -0.75
N ASP A 30 3.72 -3.67 -0.30
CA ASP A 30 2.48 -3.00 0.07
C ASP A 30 2.34 -3.06 1.60
N VAL A 31 2.52 -1.92 2.28
CA VAL A 31 2.63 -1.91 3.74
C VAL A 31 1.91 -0.71 4.35
N PHE A 32 1.24 -0.98 5.47
CA PHE A 32 0.67 0.06 6.32
C PHE A 32 1.73 0.56 7.29
N VAL A 33 1.83 1.88 7.42
CA VAL A 33 2.75 2.54 8.33
C VAL A 33 2.00 3.59 9.15
N ASP A 34 2.67 4.12 10.18
CA ASP A 34 2.04 5.09 11.09
C ASP A 34 0.73 4.52 11.69
N ASN A 35 0.79 3.27 12.13
CA ASN A 35 -0.33 2.52 12.70
C ASN A 35 -1.58 2.48 11.81
N GLY A 36 -1.39 2.38 10.49
CA GLY A 36 -2.48 2.31 9.50
C GLY A 36 -2.91 3.65 8.92
N LYS A 37 -2.38 4.77 9.42
CA LYS A 37 -2.72 6.12 8.91
C LYS A 37 -2.13 6.41 7.53
N LYS A 38 -1.09 5.68 7.15
CA LYS A 38 -0.42 5.81 5.85
C LYS A 38 -0.27 4.45 5.20
N PHE A 39 -0.29 4.46 3.87
CA PHE A 39 -0.15 3.26 3.07
C PHE A 39 0.91 3.48 2.00
N HIS A 40 1.90 2.59 1.97
CA HIS A 40 2.88 2.50 0.91
C HIS A 40 2.43 1.43 -0.08
N TRP A 41 2.47 1.78 -1.36
CA TRP A 41 2.05 0.90 -2.45
C TRP A 41 3.10 0.89 -3.56
N GLU A 42 3.33 -0.29 -4.13
CA GLU A 42 4.20 -0.46 -5.29
C GLU A 42 3.40 -0.95 -6.51
N SER A 43 3.66 -0.33 -7.66
CA SER A 43 3.05 -0.74 -8.92
C SER A 43 3.63 -2.06 -9.42
N GLN A 44 2.84 -2.77 -10.23
CA GLN A 44 3.37 -3.90 -10.99
C GLN A 44 4.49 -3.43 -11.93
N ASN A 45 5.54 -4.25 -12.09
CA ASN A 45 6.73 -3.86 -12.87
C ASN A 45 6.42 -3.33 -14.27
N LYS A 46 5.38 -3.83 -14.94
CA LYS A 46 4.98 -3.35 -16.27
C LYS A 46 4.50 -1.88 -16.31
N ASN A 47 4.10 -1.32 -15.18
CA ASN A 47 3.60 0.03 -15.05
C ASN A 47 4.75 0.98 -14.73
N THR A 48 4.78 2.11 -15.45
CA THR A 48 5.72 3.22 -15.26
C THR A 48 4.97 4.51 -14.94
N THR A 49 5.68 5.60 -14.65
CA THR A 49 5.05 6.93 -14.49
C THR A 49 4.25 7.34 -15.73
N GLU A 50 4.56 6.78 -16.89
CA GLU A 50 3.89 7.08 -18.15
C GLU A 50 2.58 6.29 -18.37
N THR A 51 2.31 5.29 -17.54
CA THR A 51 1.09 4.48 -17.68
C THR A 51 -0.14 5.29 -17.29
N SER A 52 -1.20 5.28 -18.11
CA SER A 52 -2.37 6.17 -17.96
C SER A 52 -2.97 6.20 -16.54
N HIS A 53 -3.23 5.04 -15.91
CA HIS A 53 -3.77 5.01 -14.56
C HIS A 53 -2.75 5.46 -13.50
N ILE A 54 -1.45 5.24 -13.72
CA ILE A 54 -0.40 5.79 -12.86
C ILE A 54 -0.36 7.31 -12.97
N LYS A 55 -0.38 7.88 -14.19
CA LYS A 55 -0.46 9.34 -14.37
C LYS A 55 -1.59 9.94 -13.56
N ARG A 56 -2.78 9.34 -13.63
CA ARG A 56 -3.95 9.77 -12.86
C ARG A 56 -3.71 9.73 -11.35
N ILE A 57 -3.11 8.65 -10.84
CA ILE A 57 -2.69 8.56 -9.41
C ILE A 57 -1.75 9.71 -9.06
N LEU A 58 -0.71 9.93 -9.85
CA LEU A 58 0.32 10.93 -9.59
C LEU A 58 -0.19 12.37 -9.72
N THR A 59 -1.26 12.59 -10.49
CA THR A 59 -1.98 13.87 -10.57
C THR A 59 -3.05 14.04 -9.49
N GLY A 60 -3.17 13.10 -8.55
CA GLY A 60 -4.07 13.22 -7.39
C GLY A 60 -5.49 12.72 -7.60
N GLU A 61 -5.75 11.87 -8.60
CA GLU A 61 -7.04 11.18 -8.74
C GLU A 61 -7.38 10.41 -7.45
N THR A 62 -8.66 10.39 -7.08
CA THR A 62 -9.09 9.63 -5.89
C THR A 62 -8.80 8.15 -6.07
N VAL A 63 -8.09 7.58 -5.10
CA VAL A 63 -7.83 6.15 -5.02
C VAL A 63 -8.66 5.52 -3.90
N ILE A 64 -9.28 4.38 -4.17
CA ILE A 64 -10.10 3.61 -3.23
C ILE A 64 -9.37 2.30 -2.95
N LEU A 65 -9.12 1.99 -1.68
CA LEU A 65 -8.33 0.83 -1.28
C LEU A 65 -9.18 -0.28 -0.68
N PHE A 66 -9.02 -1.48 -1.25
CA PHE A 66 -9.53 -2.74 -0.76
C PHE A 66 -8.36 -3.70 -0.48
N VAL A 67 -8.33 -4.29 0.71
CA VAL A 67 -7.20 -5.11 1.17
C VAL A 67 -7.68 -6.45 1.70
N ARG A 68 -6.88 -7.48 1.44
CA ARG A 68 -6.91 -8.74 2.18
C ARG A 68 -5.49 -9.10 2.62
N ILE A 69 -5.36 -9.77 3.76
CA ILE A 69 -4.05 -10.26 4.20
C ILE A 69 -3.65 -11.45 3.33
N HIS A 70 -4.40 -12.54 3.38
CA HIS A 70 -4.11 -13.75 2.62
C HIS A 70 -5.04 -13.90 1.41
N GLU A 71 -4.54 -14.47 0.32
CA GLU A 71 -5.38 -14.80 -0.84
C GLU A 71 -6.36 -15.94 -0.54
N LYS A 72 -5.87 -17.01 0.11
CA LYS A 72 -6.65 -18.18 0.50
C LYS A 72 -6.32 -18.61 1.92
N ILE A 73 -7.32 -19.10 2.65
CA ILE A 73 -7.17 -19.80 3.92
C ILE A 73 -7.92 -21.12 3.80
N LYS A 74 -7.26 -22.24 4.08
CA LYS A 74 -7.84 -23.60 3.93
C LYS A 74 -8.54 -23.78 2.57
N SER A 75 -7.84 -23.39 1.49
CA SER A 75 -8.31 -23.41 0.10
C SER A 75 -9.50 -22.51 -0.25
N ARG A 76 -10.02 -21.71 0.69
CA ARG A 76 -11.10 -20.75 0.45
C ARG A 76 -10.53 -19.36 0.19
N SER A 77 -10.96 -18.73 -0.90
CA SER A 77 -10.60 -17.34 -1.23
C SER A 77 -11.09 -16.39 -0.14
N GLN A 78 -10.23 -15.48 0.30
CA GLN A 78 -10.60 -14.49 1.32
C GLN A 78 -11.19 -13.23 0.67
N PRO A 79 -12.20 -12.61 1.33
CA PRO A 79 -12.80 -11.38 0.87
C PRO A 79 -11.82 -10.22 0.99
N PHE A 80 -12.03 -9.20 0.16
CA PHE A 80 -11.38 -7.91 0.35
C PHE A 80 -12.19 -7.04 1.31
N ILE A 81 -11.48 -6.31 2.16
CA ILE A 81 -12.03 -5.36 3.13
C ILE A 81 -11.76 -3.95 2.61
N TYR A 82 -12.78 -3.10 2.63
CA TYR A 82 -12.62 -1.68 2.36
C TYR A 82 -11.79 -1.04 3.47
N VAL A 83 -10.68 -0.38 3.10
CA VAL A 83 -9.79 0.27 4.06
C VAL A 83 -10.00 1.78 4.09
N GLY A 84 -10.30 2.37 2.93
CA GLY A 84 -10.52 3.81 2.83
C GLY A 84 -10.17 4.38 1.47
N ARG A 85 -10.52 5.65 1.28
CA ARG A 85 -9.97 6.52 0.24
C ARG A 85 -8.54 6.89 0.61
N LEU A 86 -7.71 7.04 -0.41
CA LEU A 86 -6.31 7.42 -0.27
C LEU A 86 -6.10 8.81 -0.85
N SER A 87 -5.38 9.65 -0.11
CA SER A 87 -4.84 10.91 -0.61
C SER A 87 -3.38 10.72 -0.94
N TYR A 88 -3.01 11.02 -2.18
CA TYR A 88 -1.62 11.03 -2.63
C TYR A 88 -0.76 11.99 -1.76
N ILE A 89 0.46 11.57 -1.44
CA ILE A 89 1.46 12.40 -0.76
C ILE A 89 2.66 12.62 -1.69
N GLU A 90 3.30 11.53 -2.11
CA GLU A 90 4.51 11.56 -2.93
C GLU A 90 4.70 10.21 -3.64
N TYR A 91 5.50 10.21 -4.70
CA TYR A 91 6.01 8.99 -5.33
C TYR A 91 7.53 9.00 -5.45
N ASN A 92 8.11 7.81 -5.60
CA ASN A 92 9.50 7.62 -5.98
C ASN A 92 9.60 6.46 -6.97
N SER A 93 10.75 6.37 -7.65
CA SER A 93 11.04 5.35 -8.67
C SER A 93 10.12 5.38 -9.91
N ASN A 94 10.67 4.98 -11.05
CA ASN A 94 9.89 4.82 -12.28
C ASN A 94 9.38 3.38 -12.46
N ARG A 95 10.07 2.38 -11.88
CA ARG A 95 9.71 0.95 -12.01
C ARG A 95 10.35 0.11 -10.88
N PRO A 96 9.56 -0.52 -10.00
CA PRO A 96 8.13 -0.25 -9.79
C PRO A 96 7.94 1.21 -9.34
N VAL A 97 6.78 1.79 -9.67
CA VAL A 97 6.40 3.11 -9.17
C VAL A 97 5.96 2.93 -7.73
N GLN A 98 6.58 3.68 -6.82
CA GLN A 98 6.31 3.61 -5.40
C GLN A 98 5.50 4.84 -4.99
N VAL A 99 4.33 4.67 -4.38
CA VAL A 99 3.47 5.78 -3.98
C VAL A 99 3.17 5.70 -2.49
N LEU A 100 3.25 6.83 -1.81
CA LEU A 100 2.87 6.98 -0.42
C LEU A 100 1.56 7.76 -0.32
N TYR A 101 0.64 7.25 0.49
CA TYR A 101 -0.69 7.83 0.69
C TYR A 101 -0.99 8.09 2.17
N ASN A 102 -1.86 9.07 2.43
CA ASN A 102 -2.66 9.13 3.66
C ASN A 102 -3.92 8.27 3.48
N VAL A 103 -4.32 7.53 4.51
CA VAL A 103 -5.58 6.80 4.57
C VAL A 103 -6.64 7.74 5.15
N LEU A 104 -7.52 8.26 4.29
CA LEU A 104 -8.47 9.31 4.67
C LEU A 104 -9.59 8.80 5.58
N ASP A 105 -10.03 7.57 5.37
CA ASP A 105 -11.10 6.94 6.15
C ASP A 105 -10.54 6.03 7.26
N TYR A 106 -9.37 6.42 7.81
CA TYR A 106 -8.73 5.73 8.93
C TYR A 106 -9.68 5.65 10.15
N GLN A 107 -9.65 4.52 10.84
CA GLN A 107 -10.44 4.30 12.05
C GLN A 107 -9.51 4.17 13.26
N ASP A 108 -9.65 5.06 14.25
CA ASP A 108 -8.92 4.96 15.53
C ASP A 108 -9.31 3.72 16.35
N LYS A 109 -10.55 3.24 16.16
CA LYS A 109 -11.10 2.04 16.81
C LYS A 109 -11.57 1.04 15.74
N PRO A 110 -10.64 0.42 14.99
CA PRO A 110 -11.00 -0.50 13.92
C PRO A 110 -11.59 -1.79 14.49
N ASN A 111 -12.38 -2.49 13.68
CA ASN A 111 -12.75 -3.87 13.98
C ASN A 111 -11.53 -4.81 13.89
N LYS A 112 -11.73 -6.09 14.23
CA LYS A 112 -10.63 -7.07 14.29
C LYS A 112 -9.92 -7.24 12.94
N GLU A 113 -10.68 -7.26 11.85
CA GLU A 113 -10.15 -7.45 10.49
C GLU A 113 -9.30 -6.26 10.05
N LEU A 114 -9.81 -5.04 10.21
CA LEU A 114 -9.11 -3.82 9.84
C LEU A 114 -7.90 -3.57 10.75
N SER A 115 -8.02 -3.90 12.04
CA SER A 115 -6.88 -3.87 12.97
C SER A 115 -5.76 -4.81 12.53
N ALA A 116 -6.08 -6.01 12.06
CA ALA A 116 -5.08 -6.96 11.56
C ALA A 116 -4.41 -6.45 10.28
N ILE A 117 -5.17 -5.77 9.41
CA ILE A 117 -4.64 -5.15 8.19
C ILE A 117 -3.68 -4.00 8.52
N TYR A 118 -4.05 -3.09 9.41
CA TYR A 118 -3.19 -1.97 9.83
C TYR A 118 -1.92 -2.41 10.54
N ALA A 119 -1.95 -3.55 11.23
CA ALA A 119 -0.82 -4.13 11.93
C ALA A 119 -0.04 -5.15 11.09
N TRP A 120 -0.46 -5.43 9.86
CA TRP A 120 0.25 -6.35 8.99
C TRP A 120 1.66 -5.83 8.73
N GLU A 121 2.65 -6.74 8.82
CA GLU A 121 4.09 -6.44 8.82
C GLU A 121 4.63 -5.70 10.05
N LYS A 122 4.03 -5.92 11.23
CA LYS A 122 4.75 -5.88 12.52
C LYS A 122 5.30 -7.24 12.98
N ILE A 123 5.03 -8.32 12.24
CA ILE A 123 5.22 -9.70 12.75
C ILE A 123 6.57 -10.35 12.37
N GLU A 124 7.30 -9.84 11.35
CA GLU A 124 8.64 -10.37 10.97
C GLU A 124 9.74 -9.28 10.83
N THR A 125 9.42 -8.01 11.07
CA THR A 125 10.32 -6.86 10.82
C THR A 125 10.69 -6.15 12.13
N LEU A 126 11.34 -6.86 13.06
CA LEU A 126 12.13 -6.21 14.12
C LEU A 126 13.37 -5.49 13.57
N ASP A 127 13.64 -5.61 12.27
CA ASP A 127 14.70 -4.91 11.53
C ASP A 127 14.16 -3.63 10.87
N LEU A 128 13.72 -2.67 11.70
CA LEU A 128 13.07 -1.42 11.29
C LEU A 128 13.95 -0.53 10.38
N ASP A 129 15.27 -0.74 10.36
CA ASP A 129 16.22 0.07 9.61
C ASP A 129 16.54 -0.47 8.21
N ASN A 130 16.36 -1.78 7.96
CA ASN A 130 16.79 -2.39 6.70
C ASN A 130 15.66 -2.47 5.66
N ASN A 131 14.43 -2.78 6.07
CA ASN A 131 13.35 -3.13 5.13
C ASN A 131 12.31 -2.03 4.88
N LEU A 132 12.42 -0.87 5.52
CA LEU A 132 11.49 0.22 5.29
C LEU A 132 11.68 0.82 3.87
N PRO A 133 10.61 1.08 3.11
CA PRO A 133 10.70 1.81 1.85
C PRO A 133 11.54 3.08 1.97
N LEU A 134 12.42 3.33 0.99
CA LEU A 134 13.36 4.47 1.01
C LEU A 134 12.65 5.82 1.23
N ILE A 135 11.44 5.95 0.67
CA ILE A 135 10.58 7.14 0.81
C ILE A 135 10.25 7.44 2.29
N LEU A 136 10.04 6.40 3.10
CA LEU A 136 9.75 6.53 4.52
C LEU A 136 11.02 6.74 5.35
N LYS A 137 12.16 6.16 4.95
CA LYS A 137 13.47 6.39 5.60
C LYS A 137 13.91 7.85 5.52
N LYS A 138 13.66 8.54 4.40
CA LYS A 138 13.97 9.98 4.24
C LYS A 138 13.19 10.83 5.23
N LYS A 139 11.89 10.54 5.42
CA LYS A 139 11.01 11.30 6.32
C LYS A 139 11.41 11.16 7.79
N ASN A 140 11.80 9.97 8.23
CA ASN A 140 12.28 9.73 9.60
C ASN A 140 13.59 10.46 9.92
N LYS A 141 14.49 10.65 8.93
CA LYS A 141 15.71 11.46 9.12
C LYS A 141 15.38 12.95 9.29
N LEU A 142 14.45 13.47 8.49
CA LEU A 142 14.01 14.87 8.56
C LEU A 142 13.34 15.20 9.90
N SER A 143 12.57 14.28 10.49
CA SER A 143 11.93 14.48 11.80
C SER A 143 12.88 14.38 13.00
N ARG A 144 14.06 13.76 12.83
CA ARG A 144 15.06 13.60 13.90
C ARG A 144 16.09 14.73 13.94
N SER A 145 16.13 15.61 12.94
CA SER A 145 17.07 16.75 12.87
C SER A 145 16.52 18.05 13.49
N SER A 146 15.39 17.98 14.20
CA SER A 146 14.69 19.15 14.78
C SER A 146 14.76 19.23 16.31
N TYR A 147 15.73 18.55 16.93
CA TYR A 147 16.06 18.66 18.35
C TYR A 147 17.56 18.86 18.54
#